data_AF-A0A259N922-F1
#
_entry.id   AF-A0A259N922-F1
#
_cell.length_a   1.000
_cell.length_b   1.000
_cell.length_c   1.000
_cell.angle_alpha   90.00
_cell.angle_beta   90.00
_cell.angle_gamma   90.00
#
_symmetry.space_group_name_H-M   'P 1'
#
loop_
_entity.id
_entity.type
_entity.pdbx_description
1 polymer ?
#
loop_
_entity_poly.entity_id
_entity_poly.type
_entity_poly.pdbx_seq_one_letter_code
_entity_poly.pdbx_strand_id
1 'polypeptide(L)'
;MSLRLASPPSLDVALLLMQGEHLEAVALMIESGAVDLMELEELKIKIGVYAEIGSSTRILLAPGTREKLHHGSVEVKQMIQAWREAQQDLAREMDDERT
;
A
#
# COMPACT_ATOMS: atom_id res chain seq x y z
N MET A 1 22.55 32.76 10.20
CA MET A 1 21.76 32.05 9.16
C MET A 1 20.57 31.43 9.86
N SER A 2 19.33 31.80 9.51
CA SER A 2 18.13 31.22 10.11
C SER A 2 17.60 30.13 9.16
N LEU A 3 17.62 28.88 9.60
CA LEU A 3 17.01 27.77 8.87
C LEU A 3 15.48 27.91 8.99
N ARG A 4 14.80 28.12 7.87
CA ARG A 4 13.34 28.05 7.80
C ARG A 4 12.94 26.67 7.31
N LEU A 5 12.03 26.03 8.05
CA LEU A 5 11.39 24.80 7.60
C LEU A 5 10.56 25.09 6.34
N ALA A 6 10.57 24.16 5.40
CA ALA A 6 9.67 24.20 4.26
C ALA A 6 8.21 24.15 4.75
N SER A 7 7.31 24.80 4.01
CA SER A 7 5.89 24.66 4.27
C SER A 7 5.47 23.20 4.12
N PRO A 8 4.52 22.72 4.95
CA PRO A 8 4.00 21.37 4.82
C PRO A 8 3.35 21.18 3.45
N PRO A 9 3.37 19.94 2.91
CA PRO A 9 2.70 19.64 1.65
C PRO A 9 1.19 19.85 1.76
N SER A 10 0.54 20.07 0.61
CA SER A 10 -0.92 20.03 0.54
C SER A 10 -1.44 18.63 0.89
N LEU A 11 -2.69 18.54 1.31
CA LEU A 11 -3.29 17.27 1.73
C LEU A 11 -3.23 16.21 0.62
N ASP A 12 -3.51 16.59 -0.62
CA ASP A 12 -3.43 15.70 -1.78
C ASP A 12 -2.03 15.15 -1.99
N VAL A 13 -1.00 16.00 -1.88
CA VAL A 13 0.40 15.56 -1.98
C VAL A 13 0.77 14.67 -0.80
N ALA A 14 0.38 15.02 0.42
CA ALA A 14 0.65 14.22 1.60
C ALA A 14 0.04 12.82 1.52
N LEU A 15 -1.23 12.72 1.09
CA LEU A 15 -1.91 11.43 0.93
C LEU A 15 -1.22 10.55 -0.13
N LEU A 16 -0.84 11.14 -1.26
CA LEU A 16 -0.15 10.41 -2.33
C LEU A 16 1.27 9.96 -1.91
N LEU A 17 2.00 10.79 -1.18
CA LEU A 17 3.32 10.43 -0.64
C LEU A 17 3.21 9.28 0.36
N MET A 18 2.32 9.38 1.35
CA MET A 18 2.11 8.31 2.32
C MET A 18 1.64 7.01 1.66
N GLN A 19 0.78 7.10 0.63
CA GLN A 19 0.38 5.91 -0.13
C GLN A 19 1.57 5.28 -0.86
N GLY A 20 2.42 6.09 -1.51
CA GLY A 20 3.62 5.60 -2.18
C GLY A 20 4.58 4.90 -1.23
N GLU A 21 4.87 5.52 -0.08
CA GLU A 21 5.75 4.95 0.96
C GLU A 21 5.21 3.60 1.47
N HIS A 22 3.90 3.50 1.73
CA HIS A 22 3.32 2.25 2.19
C HIS A 22 3.25 1.17 1.10
N LEU A 23 3.01 1.53 -0.16
CA LEU A 23 3.07 0.59 -1.28
C LEU A 23 4.49 0.02 -1.45
N GLU A 24 5.50 0.89 -1.37
CA GLU A 24 6.90 0.47 -1.42
C GLU A 24 7.24 -0.46 -0.26
N ALA A 25 6.80 -0.15 0.97
CA ALA A 25 7.01 -1.02 2.12
C ALA A 25 6.40 -2.42 1.89
N VAL A 26 5.16 -2.49 1.38
CA VAL A 26 4.52 -3.78 1.05
C VAL A 26 5.30 -4.54 -0.03
N ALA A 27 5.75 -3.86 -1.08
CA ALA A 27 6.54 -4.47 -2.14
C ALA A 27 7.84 -5.08 -1.58
N LEU A 28 8.58 -4.31 -0.78
CA LEU A 28 9.83 -4.76 -0.17
C LEU A 28 9.63 -5.94 0.79
N MET A 29 8.56 -5.94 1.59
CA MET A 29 8.24 -7.08 2.47
C MET A 29 7.98 -8.36 1.68
N ILE A 30 7.22 -8.26 0.59
CA ILE A 30 6.89 -9.40 -0.27
C ILE A 30 8.15 -9.90 -1.00
N GLU A 31 8.91 -9.00 -1.61
CA GLU A 31 10.11 -9.35 -2.41
C GLU A 31 11.23 -9.93 -1.55
N SER A 32 11.41 -9.44 -0.33
CA SER A 32 12.43 -9.95 0.60
C SER A 32 12.04 -11.26 1.28
N GLY A 33 10.77 -11.68 1.17
CA GLY A 33 10.22 -12.83 1.89
C GLY A 33 10.10 -12.62 3.42
N ALA A 34 10.44 -11.43 3.93
CA ALA A 34 10.36 -11.07 5.35
C ALA A 34 8.96 -10.54 5.71
N VAL A 35 7.92 -11.30 5.35
CA VAL A 35 6.54 -10.87 5.53
C VAL A 35 6.10 -11.04 6.98
N ASP A 36 5.87 -9.92 7.67
CA ASP A 36 5.03 -9.86 8.88
C ASP A 36 3.57 -9.66 8.47
N LEU A 37 2.72 -10.64 8.76
CA LEU A 37 1.30 -10.63 8.42
C LEU A 37 0.51 -9.52 9.10
N MET A 38 0.89 -9.12 10.31
CA MET A 38 0.21 -8.05 11.05
C MET A 38 0.54 -6.70 10.42
N GLU A 39 1.81 -6.45 10.15
CA GLU A 39 2.27 -5.21 9.50
C GLU A 39 1.69 -5.10 8.08
N LEU A 40 1.68 -6.21 7.32
CA LEU A 40 1.08 -6.26 5.98
C LEU A 40 -0.42 -5.89 6.00
N GLU A 41 -1.16 -6.39 6.98
CA GLU A 41 -2.58 -6.05 7.15
C GLU A 41 -2.77 -4.57 7.54
N GLU A 42 -1.92 -4.05 8.44
CA GLU A 42 -1.94 -2.65 8.84
C GLU A 42 -1.69 -1.72 7.66
N LEU A 43 -0.67 -2.01 6.84
CA LEU A 43 -0.35 -1.24 5.64
C LEU A 43 -1.50 -1.27 4.63
N LYS A 44 -2.11 -2.45 4.41
CA LYS A 44 -3.30 -2.60 3.55
C LYS A 44 -4.46 -1.72 4.03
N ILE A 45 -4.72 -1.69 5.34
CA ILE A 45 -5.77 -0.87 5.94
C ILE A 45 -5.46 0.62 5.76
N LYS A 46 -4.24 1.07 6.08
CA LYS A 46 -3.80 2.48 5.93
C LYS A 46 -4.00 2.97 4.50
N ILE A 47 -3.55 2.19 3.51
CA ILE A 47 -3.72 2.51 2.10
C ILE A 47 -5.22 2.58 1.73
N GLY A 48 -6.04 1.67 2.27
CA GLY A 48 -7.50 1.71 2.14
C GLY A 48 -8.13 2.99 2.66
N VAL A 49 -7.72 3.44 3.85
CA VAL A 49 -8.19 4.70 4.45
C VAL A 49 -7.88 5.90 3.56
N TYR A 50 -6.72 5.93 2.89
CA TYR A 50 -6.41 7.03 1.97
C TYR A 50 -7.35 7.08 0.78
N ALA A 51 -7.72 5.93 0.21
CA ALA A 51 -8.72 5.87 -0.84
C ALA A 51 -10.11 6.32 -0.36
N GLU A 52 -10.51 5.96 0.87
CA GLU A 52 -11.76 6.43 1.48
C GLU A 52 -11.77 7.95 1.66
N ILE A 53 -10.69 8.53 2.19
CA ILE A 53 -10.50 9.99 2.26
C ILE A 53 -10.63 10.61 0.86
N GLY A 54 -9.97 10.01 -0.14
CA GLY A 54 -10.02 10.45 -1.54
C GLY A 54 -11.42 10.41 -2.16
N SER A 55 -12.25 9.46 -1.73
CA SER A 55 -13.63 9.30 -2.20
C SER A 55 -14.61 10.29 -1.57
N SER A 56 -14.24 10.92 -0.45
CA SER A 56 -15.07 11.88 0.25
C SER A 56 -15.47 13.05 -0.66
N THR A 57 -16.76 13.38 -0.68
CA THR A 57 -17.26 14.58 -1.37
C THR A 57 -17.04 15.87 -0.58
N ARG A 58 -16.61 15.75 0.69
CA ARG A 58 -16.38 16.89 1.59
C ARG A 58 -14.96 17.44 1.51
N ILE A 59 -14.03 16.71 0.89
CA ILE A 59 -12.63 17.08 0.79
C ILE A 59 -12.35 17.45 -0.67
N LEU A 60 -11.94 18.70 -0.88
CA LEU A 60 -11.49 19.16 -2.19
C LEU A 60 -10.05 18.70 -2.39
N LEU A 61 -9.86 17.81 -3.36
CA LEU A 61 -8.56 17.32 -3.79
C LEU A 61 -8.29 17.79 -5.22
N ALA A 62 -7.00 17.85 -5.57
CA ALA A 62 -6.61 18.11 -6.95
C ALA A 62 -7.21 17.05 -7.91
N PRO A 63 -7.55 17.43 -9.15
CA PRO A 63 -8.03 16.48 -10.16
C PRO A 63 -7.07 15.30 -10.34
N GLY A 64 -7.60 14.08 -10.40
CA GLY A 64 -6.80 12.86 -10.55
C GLY A 64 -6.29 12.26 -9.23
N THR A 65 -6.35 12.98 -8.11
CA THR A 65 -5.87 12.46 -6.81
C THR A 65 -6.74 11.31 -6.33
N ARG A 66 -8.06 11.41 -6.47
CA ARG A 66 -8.99 10.34 -6.07
C ARG A 66 -8.70 9.04 -6.81
N GLU A 67 -8.53 9.12 -8.12
CA GLU A 67 -8.28 7.97 -8.98
C GLU A 67 -6.96 7.29 -8.62
N LYS A 68 -5.91 8.08 -8.36
CA LYS A 68 -4.61 7.56 -7.89
C LYS A 68 -4.71 6.86 -6.54
N LEU A 69 -5.37 7.50 -5.56
CA LEU A 69 -5.56 6.91 -4.23
C LEU A 69 -6.36 5.60 -4.30
N HIS A 70 -7.39 5.56 -5.15
CA HIS A 70 -8.15 4.34 -5.39
C HIS A 70 -7.27 3.25 -6.04
N HIS A 71 -6.49 3.61 -7.06
CA HIS A 71 -5.60 2.69 -7.75
C HIS A 71 -4.61 2.04 -6.78
N GLY A 72 -3.93 2.82 -5.93
CA GLY A 72 -3.00 2.25 -4.94
C GLY A 72 -3.68 1.30 -3.94
N SER A 73 -4.94 1.56 -3.57
CA SER A 73 -5.71 0.63 -2.73
C SER A 73 -6.07 -0.68 -3.42
N VAL A 74 -6.28 -0.66 -4.73
CA VAL A 74 -6.49 -1.87 -5.53
C VAL A 74 -5.16 -2.62 -5.68
N GLU A 75 -4.10 -1.91 -6.00
CA GLU A 75 -2.75 -2.45 -6.21
C GLU A 75 -2.25 -3.23 -5.00
N VAL A 76 -2.32 -2.64 -3.79
CA VAL A 76 -1.88 -3.35 -2.57
C VAL A 76 -2.65 -4.65 -2.33
N LYS A 77 -3.96 -4.67 -2.62
CA LYS A 77 -4.79 -5.87 -2.46
C LYS A 77 -4.38 -6.95 -3.47
N GLN A 78 -4.08 -6.55 -4.70
CA GLN A 78 -3.61 -7.46 -5.74
C GLN A 78 -2.23 -8.05 -5.41
N MET A 79 -1.29 -7.22 -4.94
CA MET A 79 0.03 -7.69 -4.50
C MET A 79 -0.06 -8.72 -3.38
N ILE A 80 -0.85 -8.41 -2.33
CA ILE A 80 -1.04 -9.31 -1.19
C ILE A 80 -1.71 -10.62 -1.62
N GLN A 81 -2.70 -10.54 -2.53
CA GLN A 81 -3.39 -11.73 -3.03
C GLN A 81 -2.45 -12.61 -3.85
N ALA A 82 -1.70 -12.03 -4.80
CA ALA A 82 -0.73 -12.75 -5.61
C ALA A 82 0.35 -13.43 -4.75
N TRP A 83 0.83 -12.73 -3.72
CA TRP A 83 1.76 -13.32 -2.75
C TRP A 83 1.16 -14.52 -2.02
N ARG A 84 -0.08 -14.41 -1.51
CA ARG A 84 -0.77 -15.53 -0.83
C ARG A 84 -0.93 -16.75 -1.73
N GLU A 85 -1.27 -16.53 -3.01
CA GLU A 85 -1.39 -17.60 -4.00
C GLU A 85 -0.04 -18.30 -4.23
N ALA A 86 1.04 -17.52 -4.43
CA ALA A 86 2.37 -18.08 -4.59
C ALA A 86 2.83 -18.89 -3.36
N GLN A 87 2.49 -18.47 -2.13
CA GLN A 87 2.80 -19.24 -0.93
C GLN A 87 2.02 -20.55 -0.84
N GLN A 88 0.76 -20.56 -1.31
CA GLN A 88 -0.05 -21.78 -1.34
C GLN A 88 0.47 -22.78 -2.37
N ASP A 89 0.87 -22.30 -3.54
CA ASP A 89 1.41 -23.16 -4.61
C ASP A 89 2.75 -23.78 -4.18
N LEU A 90 3.65 -22.98 -3.58
CA LEU A 90 4.90 -23.49 -3.03
C LEU A 90 4.67 -24.57 -1.96
N ALA A 91 3.68 -24.36 -1.07
CA ALA A 91 3.35 -25.35 -0.04
C ALA A 91 2.85 -26.67 -0.64
N ARG A 92 2.06 -26.62 -1.72
CA ARG A 92 1.58 -27.82 -2.43
C ARG A 92 2.73 -28.59 -3.09
N GLU A 93 3.62 -27.89 -3.78
CA GLU A 93 4.78 -28.52 -4.44
C GLU A 93 5.67 -29.25 -3.40
N MET A 94 5.91 -28.64 -2.25
CA MET A 94 6.69 -29.25 -1.17
C MET A 94 6.04 -30.51 -0.56
N ASP A 95 4.70 -30.56 -0.51
CA ASP A 95 3.97 -31.72 -0.02
C ASP A 95 3.96 -32.86 -1.06
N ASP A 96 3.85 -32.53 -2.35
CA ASP A 96 3.91 -33.50 -3.45
C ASP A 96 5.31 -34.16 -3.54
N GLU A 97 6.40 -33.43 -3.32
CA GLU A 97 7.77 -33.98 -3.30
C GLU A 97 8.04 -34.93 -2.11
N ARG A 98 7.20 -34.88 -1.07
CA ARG A 98 7.33 -35.69 0.15
C ARG A 98 6.55 -37.01 0.11
N THR A 99 5.69 -37.21 -0.89
CA THR A 99 4.75 -38.33 -0.99
C THR A 99 5.21 -39.37 -2.03
#